data_AF-A0A6B2L7T0-F1
#
_entry.id   AF-A0A6B2L7T0-F1
#
_cell.length_a   1.000
_cell.length_b   1.000
_cell.length_c   1.000
_cell.angle_alpha   90.00
_cell.angle_beta   90.00
_cell.angle_gamma   90.00
#
_symmetry.space_group_name_H-M   'P 1'
#
loop_
_entity.id
_entity.type
_entity.pdbx_description
1 polymer ?
#
loop_
_entity_poly.entity_id
_entity_poly.type
_entity_poly.pdbx_seq_one_letter_code
_entity_poly.pdbx_strand_id
1 'polypeptide(L)'
;MMEDSDLPLFIPVNRVTEEFICPICFEIINDCHMTPCSHNFCKNCLAECLNRKKCCPFCNAATLPQQMQPNKQFQKVIAIVMEDKDKASKEYFSNLISGKEPPKHPSASLERSPIEQVFQSELQKSLAEYEEYYQKLKKKKEQWEQQVQTDIKNKSLDAAAKKDLEKKLSEISIVYQNSTELLKKSLEKHLQASIPRIDIFPVLLTISIPTKKQTFENVEVLHHWTGSDIKNLIKQRMELIDPIVEFQKSNVIGLAPFMGGAPRVIHDDSVPLVSTYRPDPGTVIILYGELKCKSDAPKQCFKETFQKDKPTPTDYYTCKTCNINWLCQSCIDVCHKGHTVSSFLTNHVPNYACCYCARTKNCALKK
;
A
#
# COMPACT_ATOMS: atom_id res chain seq x y z
N MET A 1 18.33 -28.10 -33.92
CA MET A 1 18.54 -28.89 -32.69
C MET A 1 19.37 -28.02 -31.78
N MET A 2 18.78 -27.42 -30.75
CA MET A 2 19.56 -26.70 -29.73
C MET A 2 20.02 -27.76 -28.74
N GLU A 3 21.33 -27.80 -28.51
CA GLU A 3 21.99 -28.67 -27.54
C GLU A 3 21.55 -28.26 -26.13
N ASP A 4 20.99 -29.21 -25.38
CA ASP A 4 20.74 -29.07 -23.95
C ASP A 4 22.08 -28.86 -23.24
N SER A 5 22.39 -27.61 -22.89
CA SER A 5 23.42 -27.34 -21.90
C SER A 5 22.82 -27.66 -20.53
N ASP A 6 23.30 -28.71 -19.88
CA ASP A 6 22.95 -29.14 -18.50
C ASP A 6 23.31 -28.11 -17.41
N LEU A 7 23.44 -26.83 -17.74
CA LEU A 7 23.63 -25.77 -16.75
C LEU A 7 22.29 -25.47 -16.07
N PRO A 8 22.20 -25.59 -14.73
CA PRO A 8 21.01 -25.18 -13.97
C PRO A 8 20.94 -23.65 -13.91
N LEU A 9 20.46 -23.03 -14.98
CA LEU A 9 20.28 -21.58 -15.08
C LEU A 9 18.97 -21.16 -14.38
N PHE A 10 19.06 -20.12 -13.55
CA PHE A 10 17.92 -19.50 -12.89
C PHE A 10 17.61 -18.16 -13.54
N ILE A 11 16.42 -18.02 -14.13
CA ILE A 11 15.97 -16.81 -14.81
C ILE A 11 14.91 -16.12 -13.95
N PRO A 12 15.08 -14.83 -13.59
CA PRO A 12 14.04 -14.08 -12.89
C PRO A 12 12.75 -13.97 -13.72
N VAL A 13 11.68 -14.56 -13.22
CA VAL A 13 10.42 -14.68 -13.97
C VAL A 13 9.63 -13.36 -14.00
N ASN A 14 9.88 -12.44 -13.06
CA ASN A 14 9.12 -11.18 -12.91
C ASN A 14 9.03 -10.37 -14.22
N ARG A 15 10.14 -10.30 -14.97
CA ARG A 15 10.21 -9.58 -16.26
C ARG A 15 9.30 -10.17 -17.34
N VAL A 16 8.99 -11.45 -17.24
CA VAL A 16 8.14 -12.17 -18.21
C VAL A 16 6.69 -12.21 -17.72
N THR A 17 6.46 -12.27 -16.41
CA THR A 17 5.10 -12.32 -15.86
C THR A 17 4.28 -11.06 -16.10
N GLU A 18 4.91 -9.89 -16.25
CA GLU A 18 4.22 -8.63 -16.58
C GLU A 18 3.55 -8.70 -17.97
N GLU A 19 4.18 -9.38 -18.93
CA GLU A 19 3.64 -9.57 -20.28
C GLU A 19 2.42 -10.51 -20.34
N PHE A 20 2.16 -11.24 -19.25
CA PHE A 20 1.03 -12.16 -19.15
C PHE A 20 -0.22 -11.49 -18.59
N ILE A 21 -0.17 -10.21 -18.24
CA ILE A 21 -1.27 -9.48 -17.65
C ILE A 21 -2.21 -8.95 -18.74
N CYS A 22 -3.50 -9.18 -18.58
CA CYS A 22 -4.51 -8.64 -19.47
C CYS A 22 -4.67 -7.13 -19.22
N PRO A 23 -4.53 -6.25 -20.24
CA PRO A 23 -4.66 -4.80 -20.05
C PRO A 23 -6.07 -4.31 -19.67
N ILE A 24 -7.07 -5.20 -19.66
CA ILE A 24 -8.48 -4.86 -19.39
C ILE A 24 -8.85 -5.19 -17.95
N CYS A 25 -8.56 -6.42 -17.50
CA CYS A 25 -8.88 -6.87 -16.14
C CYS A 25 -7.70 -6.80 -15.17
N PHE A 26 -6.49 -6.52 -15.66
CA PHE A 26 -5.25 -6.47 -14.87
C PHE A 26 -4.89 -7.77 -14.14
N GLU A 27 -5.48 -8.89 -14.57
CA GLU A 27 -5.18 -10.23 -14.10
C GLU A 27 -4.39 -11.01 -15.16
N ILE A 28 -3.80 -12.14 -14.77
CA ILE A 28 -3.16 -13.07 -15.72
C ILE A 28 -4.15 -13.47 -16.81
N ILE A 29 -3.71 -13.42 -18.06
CA ILE A 29 -4.53 -13.74 -19.23
C ILE A 29 -5.06 -15.17 -19.13
N ASN A 30 -6.39 -15.28 -19.14
CA ASN A 30 -7.12 -16.54 -19.18
C ASN A 30 -7.85 -16.66 -20.51
N ASP A 31 -7.66 -17.79 -21.20
CA ASP A 31 -8.16 -18.03 -22.56
C ASP A 31 -7.71 -16.94 -23.55
N CYS A 32 -6.41 -16.90 -23.81
CA CYS A 32 -5.76 -15.83 -24.58
C CYS A 32 -6.32 -15.68 -26.00
N HIS A 33 -6.80 -14.48 -26.32
CA HIS A 33 -7.22 -14.06 -27.65
C HIS A 33 -6.44 -12.83 -28.10
N MET A 34 -6.07 -12.84 -29.37
CA MET A 34 -5.24 -11.83 -30.00
C MET A 34 -6.03 -11.06 -31.06
N THR A 35 -5.77 -9.76 -31.14
CA THR A 35 -6.29 -8.88 -32.19
C THR A 35 -5.39 -8.92 -33.43
N PRO A 36 -5.82 -8.46 -34.61
CA PRO A 36 -4.97 -8.38 -35.81
C PRO A 36 -3.71 -7.51 -35.65
N CYS A 37 -3.71 -6.62 -34.65
CA CYS A 37 -2.54 -5.82 -34.28
C CYS A 37 -1.64 -6.49 -33.22
N SER A 38 -1.81 -7.79 -33.00
CA SER A 38 -0.99 -8.65 -32.13
C SER A 38 -1.05 -8.40 -30.62
N HIS A 39 -2.00 -7.60 -30.13
CA HIS A 39 -2.24 -7.46 -28.69
C HIS A 39 -3.09 -8.61 -28.14
N ASN A 40 -2.71 -9.13 -26.97
CA ASN A 40 -3.29 -10.31 -26.31
C ASN A 40 -4.15 -9.91 -25.11
N PHE A 41 -5.28 -10.60 -24.93
CA PHE A 41 -6.26 -10.34 -23.88
C PHE A 41 -6.96 -11.63 -23.46
N CYS A 42 -7.67 -11.62 -22.32
CA CYS A 42 -8.65 -12.67 -22.03
C CYS A 42 -9.78 -12.65 -23.07
N LYS A 43 -10.29 -13.82 -23.47
CA LYS A 43 -11.40 -13.94 -24.42
C LYS A 43 -12.58 -13.05 -24.08
N ASN A 44 -13.07 -13.15 -22.84
CA ASN A 44 -14.28 -12.46 -22.40
C ASN A 44 -14.05 -10.95 -22.32
N CYS A 45 -12.87 -10.52 -21.86
CA CYS A 45 -12.52 -9.10 -21.81
C CYS A 45 -12.49 -8.48 -23.21
N LEU A 46 -11.82 -9.13 -24.17
CA LEU A 46 -11.76 -8.63 -25.53
C LEU A 46 -13.13 -8.64 -26.22
N ALA A 47 -13.92 -9.71 -26.04
CA ALA A 47 -15.26 -9.80 -26.61
C ALA A 47 -16.18 -8.66 -26.12
N GLU A 48 -16.15 -8.35 -24.82
CA GLU A 48 -16.95 -7.27 -24.24
C GLU A 48 -16.52 -5.89 -24.78
N CYS A 49 -15.21 -5.62 -24.85
CA CYS A 49 -14.72 -4.36 -25.41
C CYS A 49 -15.08 -4.22 -26.90
N LEU A 50 -14.90 -5.28 -27.69
CA LEU A 50 -15.25 -5.28 -29.12
C LEU A 50 -16.77 -5.20 -29.34
N ASN A 51 -17.59 -5.63 -28.38
CA ASN A 51 -19.03 -5.42 -28.45
C ASN A 51 -19.37 -3.92 -28.41
N ARG A 52 -18.71 -3.17 -27.52
CA ARG A 52 -18.92 -1.72 -27.31
C ARG A 52 -18.26 -0.87 -28.38
N LYS A 53 -17.00 -1.15 -28.73
CA LYS A 53 -16.20 -0.37 -29.68
C LYS A 53 -15.39 -1.30 -30.57
N LYS A 54 -15.55 -1.17 -31.89
CA LYS A 54 -14.90 -2.04 -32.90
C LYS A 54 -13.41 -1.70 -33.11
N CYS A 55 -12.64 -1.63 -32.04
CA CYS A 55 -11.20 -1.39 -32.07
C CYS A 55 -10.47 -2.14 -30.95
N CYS A 56 -9.18 -2.40 -31.14
CA CYS A 56 -8.30 -2.93 -30.12
C CYS A 56 -8.30 -2.03 -28.87
N PRO A 57 -8.55 -2.57 -27.66
CA PRO A 57 -8.58 -1.78 -26.43
C PRO A 57 -7.23 -1.16 -26.04
N PHE A 58 -6.13 -1.69 -26.57
CA PHE A 58 -4.78 -1.24 -26.22
C PHE A 58 -4.27 -0.13 -27.17
N CYS A 59 -4.36 -0.33 -28.48
CA CYS A 59 -3.80 0.60 -29.47
C CYS A 59 -4.84 1.31 -30.37
N ASN A 60 -6.13 1.07 -30.16
CA ASN A 60 -7.24 1.61 -30.97
C ASN A 60 -7.25 1.21 -32.46
N ALA A 61 -6.42 0.26 -32.90
CA ALA A 61 -6.49 -0.27 -34.26
C ALA A 61 -7.88 -0.88 -34.54
N ALA A 62 -8.43 -0.70 -35.74
CA ALA A 62 -9.73 -1.25 -36.11
C ALA A 62 -9.74 -2.78 -35.93
N THR A 63 -10.73 -3.31 -35.22
CA THR A 63 -10.84 -4.75 -34.95
C THR A 63 -12.31 -5.11 -34.75
N LEU A 64 -12.79 -6.06 -35.53
CA LEU A 64 -14.14 -6.61 -35.40
C LEU A 64 -14.13 -7.85 -34.50
N PRO A 65 -15.24 -8.17 -33.79
CA PRO A 65 -15.33 -9.38 -32.97
C PRO A 65 -14.93 -10.68 -33.70
N GLN A 66 -15.27 -10.80 -34.99
CA GLN A 66 -14.93 -11.97 -35.80
C GLN A 66 -13.44 -12.10 -36.11
N GLN A 67 -12.68 -11.01 -35.95
CA GLN A 67 -11.25 -10.95 -36.23
C GLN A 67 -10.38 -11.29 -35.01
N MET A 68 -10.98 -11.49 -33.82
CA MET A 68 -10.23 -12.00 -32.67
C MET A 68 -9.86 -13.46 -32.92
N GLN A 69 -8.60 -13.82 -32.67
CA GLN A 69 -8.09 -15.18 -32.90
C GLN A 69 -7.54 -15.76 -31.60
N PRO A 70 -7.80 -17.04 -31.28
CA PRO A 70 -7.23 -17.67 -30.09
C PRO A 70 -5.71 -17.81 -30.24
N ASN A 71 -4.95 -17.27 -29.29
CA ASN A 71 -3.50 -17.40 -29.24
C ASN A 71 -3.11 -18.56 -28.30
N LYS A 72 -3.30 -19.78 -28.80
CA LYS A 72 -3.07 -21.01 -28.02
C LYS A 72 -1.60 -21.19 -27.61
N GLN A 73 -0.65 -20.67 -28.39
CA GLN A 73 0.77 -20.78 -28.06
C GLN A 73 1.11 -19.88 -26.86
N PHE A 74 0.64 -18.64 -26.87
CA PHE A 74 0.83 -17.74 -25.74
C PHE A 74 0.13 -18.28 -24.48
N GLN A 75 -1.08 -18.84 -24.60
CA GLN A 75 -1.76 -19.51 -23.49
C GLN A 75 -0.94 -20.66 -22.90
N LYS A 76 -0.26 -21.46 -23.73
CA LYS A 76 0.62 -22.54 -23.26
C LYS A 76 1.84 -22.01 -22.52
N VAL A 77 2.48 -20.95 -23.04
CA VAL A 77 3.63 -20.32 -22.38
C VAL A 77 3.23 -19.78 -21.00
N ILE A 78 2.09 -19.08 -20.91
CA ILE A 78 1.53 -18.62 -19.63
C ILE A 78 1.34 -19.81 -18.68
N ALA A 79 0.73 -20.90 -19.16
CA ALA A 79 0.47 -22.07 -18.33
C ALA A 79 1.75 -22.71 -17.78
N ILE A 80 2.76 -22.93 -18.62
CA ILE A 80 4.06 -23.51 -18.21
C ILE A 80 4.72 -22.64 -17.14
N VAL A 81 4.85 -21.34 -17.39
CA VAL A 81 5.53 -20.44 -16.46
C VAL A 81 4.77 -20.32 -15.14
N MET A 82 3.44 -20.30 -15.17
CA MET A 82 2.62 -20.23 -13.96
C MET A 82 2.63 -21.54 -13.17
N GLU A 83 2.66 -22.69 -13.84
CA GLU A 83 2.80 -23.99 -13.19
C GLU A 83 4.16 -24.12 -12.50
N ASP A 84 5.24 -23.71 -13.16
CA ASP A 84 6.58 -23.76 -12.57
C ASP A 84 6.73 -22.75 -11.43
N LYS A 85 6.12 -21.56 -11.55
CA LYS A 85 6.03 -20.59 -10.44
C LYS A 85 5.27 -21.16 -9.25
N ASP A 86 4.16 -21.87 -9.47
CA ASP A 86 3.37 -22.50 -8.41
C ASP A 86 4.15 -23.65 -7.73
N LYS A 87 4.83 -24.50 -8.52
CA LYS A 87 5.72 -25.55 -7.99
C LYS A 87 6.84 -24.95 -7.15
N ALA A 88 7.54 -23.94 -7.66
CA ALA A 88 8.62 -23.26 -6.94
C ALA A 88 8.12 -22.59 -5.66
N SER A 89 6.92 -21.98 -5.69
CA SER A 89 6.26 -21.40 -4.51
C SER A 89 5.95 -22.47 -3.46
N LYS A 90 5.34 -23.58 -3.85
CA LYS A 90 5.05 -24.72 -2.95
C LYS A 90 6.32 -25.30 -2.32
N GLU A 91 7.37 -25.47 -3.12
CA GLU A 91 8.66 -25.95 -2.65
C GLU A 91 9.29 -24.96 -1.66
N TYR A 92 9.23 -23.66 -1.94
CA TYR A 92 9.68 -22.61 -1.04
C TYR A 92 9.01 -22.70 0.33
N PHE A 93 7.66 -22.73 0.36
CA PHE A 93 6.92 -22.82 1.63
C PHE A 93 7.13 -24.15 2.35
N SER A 94 7.27 -25.26 1.62
CA SER A 94 7.63 -26.56 2.20
C SER A 94 8.99 -26.52 2.91
N ASN A 95 9.98 -25.90 2.27
CA ASN A 95 11.31 -25.70 2.85
C ASN A 95 11.27 -24.76 4.08
N LEU A 96 10.45 -23.70 4.03
CA LEU A 96 10.24 -22.79 5.15
C LEU A 96 9.65 -23.52 6.37
N ILE A 97 8.62 -24.35 6.18
CA ILE A 97 8.03 -25.16 7.26
C ILE A 97 9.06 -26.14 7.82
N SER A 98 9.83 -26.78 6.93
CA SER A 98 10.83 -27.81 7.29
C SER A 98 12.11 -27.25 7.92
N GLY A 99 12.26 -25.92 8.02
CA GLY A 99 13.48 -25.31 8.56
C GLY A 99 14.67 -25.27 7.60
N LYS A 100 14.54 -25.80 6.37
CA LYS A 100 15.62 -25.86 5.38
C LYS A 100 16.00 -24.46 4.91
N GLU A 101 17.29 -24.25 4.62
CA GLU A 101 17.75 -23.00 4.03
C GLU A 101 17.04 -22.78 2.68
N PRO A 102 16.68 -21.52 2.35
CA PRO A 102 16.13 -21.20 1.04
C PRO A 102 17.16 -21.57 -0.06
N PRO A 103 16.70 -21.96 -1.26
CA PRO A 103 17.59 -22.22 -2.38
C PRO A 103 18.49 -21.00 -2.63
N LYS A 104 19.81 -21.22 -2.71
CA LYS A 104 20.81 -20.16 -2.89
C LYS A 104 20.65 -19.54 -4.28
N HIS A 105 20.02 -18.36 -4.36
CA HIS A 105 19.92 -17.60 -5.61
C HIS A 105 21.26 -16.90 -5.90
N PRO A 106 21.76 -16.89 -7.16
CA PRO A 106 23.08 -16.30 -7.49
C PRO A 106 23.20 -14.79 -7.26
N SER A 107 22.09 -14.06 -7.05
CA SER A 107 22.05 -12.60 -7.06
C SER A 107 21.40 -11.96 -5.83
N ALA A 108 21.01 -12.74 -4.82
CA ALA A 108 20.43 -12.19 -3.59
C ALA A 108 20.68 -13.14 -2.42
N SER A 109 21.37 -12.64 -1.40
CA SER A 109 21.30 -13.18 -0.04
C SER A 109 19.87 -12.96 0.47
N LEU A 110 18.96 -13.86 0.11
CA LEU A 110 17.59 -13.90 0.64
C LEU A 110 17.67 -14.41 2.08
N GLU A 111 18.08 -13.53 3.00
CA GLU A 111 17.84 -13.75 4.42
C GLU A 111 16.32 -13.82 4.64
N ARG A 112 15.87 -14.79 5.46
CA ARG A 112 14.45 -14.93 5.80
C ARG A 112 13.94 -13.60 6.35
N SER A 113 12.81 -13.12 5.84
CA SER A 113 12.22 -11.88 6.33
C SER A 113 11.83 -12.01 7.81
N PRO A 114 11.76 -10.91 8.58
CA PRO A 114 11.30 -10.95 9.96
C PRO A 114 9.91 -11.61 10.12
N ILE A 115 9.03 -11.44 9.14
CA ILE A 115 7.70 -12.06 9.12
C ILE A 115 7.81 -13.58 9.00
N GLU A 116 8.67 -14.08 8.10
CA GLU A 116 8.89 -15.52 7.92
C GLU A 116 9.50 -16.17 9.15
N GLN A 117 10.40 -15.47 9.85
CA GLN A 117 11.00 -15.97 11.09
C GLN A 117 9.95 -16.12 12.20
N VAL A 118 9.10 -15.10 12.39
CA VAL A 118 8.01 -15.14 13.38
C VAL A 118 7.02 -16.25 13.03
N PHE A 119 6.59 -16.32 11.77
CA PHE A 119 5.66 -17.35 11.30
C PHE A 119 6.22 -18.76 11.49
N GLN A 120 7.48 -18.98 11.10
CA GLN A 120 8.15 -20.26 11.25
C GLN A 120 8.26 -20.67 12.72
N SER A 121 8.68 -19.77 13.61
CA SER A 121 8.80 -20.07 15.05
C SER A 121 7.45 -20.46 15.66
N GLU A 122 6.40 -19.71 15.35
CA GLU A 122 5.08 -19.94 15.94
C GLU A 122 4.40 -21.19 15.38
N LEU A 123 4.57 -21.44 14.08
CA LEU A 123 4.11 -22.66 13.43
C LEU A 123 4.84 -23.90 13.98
N GLN A 124 6.16 -23.83 14.18
CA GLN A 124 6.94 -24.94 14.72
C GLN A 124 6.50 -25.32 16.15
N LYS A 125 6.25 -24.34 17.03
CA LYS A 125 5.72 -24.60 18.37
C LYS A 125 4.36 -25.29 18.31
N SER A 126 3.44 -24.72 17.53
CA SER A 126 2.08 -25.27 17.37
C SER A 126 2.12 -26.70 16.81
N LEU A 127 2.94 -26.96 15.80
CA LEU A 127 3.11 -28.30 15.24
C LEU A 127 3.68 -29.29 16.26
N ALA A 128 4.70 -28.89 17.04
CA ALA A 128 5.32 -29.74 18.04
C ALA A 128 4.32 -30.19 19.12
N GLU A 129 3.52 -29.28 19.66
CA GLU A 129 2.53 -29.58 20.71
C GLU A 129 1.46 -30.57 20.23
N TYR A 130 0.88 -30.33 19.05
CA TYR A 130 -0.17 -31.19 18.50
C TYR A 130 0.38 -32.55 18.04
N GLU A 131 1.58 -32.59 17.46
CA GLU A 131 2.23 -33.84 17.05
C GLU A 131 2.62 -34.69 18.26
N GLU A 132 3.15 -34.10 19.34
CA GLU A 132 3.45 -34.83 20.57
C GLU A 132 2.19 -35.48 21.16
N TYR A 133 1.07 -34.76 21.16
CA TYR A 133 -0.21 -35.31 21.60
C TYR A 133 -0.72 -36.44 20.69
N TYR A 134 -0.60 -36.29 19.36
CA TYR A 134 -0.93 -37.34 18.40
C TYR A 134 -0.10 -38.61 18.63
N GLN A 135 1.22 -38.47 18.83
CA GLN A 135 2.11 -39.61 19.11
C GLN A 135 1.75 -40.30 20.42
N LYS A 136 1.34 -39.55 21.47
CA LYS A 136 0.82 -40.13 22.72
C LYS A 136 -0.44 -40.95 22.49
N LEU A 137 -1.40 -40.46 21.70
CA LEU A 137 -2.61 -41.21 21.34
C LEU A 137 -2.27 -42.49 20.58
N LYS A 138 -1.37 -42.41 19.61
CA LYS A 138 -0.93 -43.54 18.79
C LYS A 138 -0.27 -44.62 19.64
N LYS A 139 0.69 -44.24 20.50
CA LYS A 139 1.37 -45.18 21.41
C LYS A 139 0.38 -45.85 22.37
N LYS A 140 -0.58 -45.10 22.91
CA LYS A 140 -1.61 -45.65 23.81
C LYS A 140 -2.52 -46.65 23.11
N LYS A 141 -2.91 -46.37 21.85
CA LYS A 141 -3.63 -47.32 21.00
C LYS A 141 -2.83 -48.61 20.81
N GLU A 142 -1.58 -48.51 20.37
CA GLU A 142 -0.71 -49.67 20.11
C GLU A 142 -0.54 -50.53 21.37
N GLN A 143 -0.36 -49.90 22.54
CA GLN A 143 -0.27 -50.61 23.82
C GLN A 143 -1.55 -51.38 24.16
N TRP A 144 -2.72 -50.76 23.98
CA TRP A 144 -4.00 -51.41 24.24
C TRP A 144 -4.29 -52.55 23.26
N GLU A 145 -3.98 -52.36 21.97
CA GLU A 145 -4.13 -53.41 20.96
C GLU A 145 -3.23 -54.61 21.27
N GLN A 146 -1.96 -54.37 21.60
CA GLN A 146 -1.02 -55.43 21.98
C GLN A 146 -1.48 -56.20 23.22
N GLN A 147 -2.04 -55.52 24.22
CA GLN A 147 -2.55 -56.16 25.43
C GLN A 147 -3.72 -57.10 25.10
N VAL A 148 -4.71 -56.63 24.33
CA VAL A 148 -5.86 -57.44 23.91
C VAL A 148 -5.41 -58.61 23.03
N GLN A 149 -4.44 -58.41 22.15
CA GLN A 149 -3.95 -59.45 21.25
C GLN A 149 -3.12 -60.51 21.98
N THR A 150 -2.40 -60.12 23.02
CA THR A 150 -1.71 -61.05 23.93
C THR A 150 -2.71 -61.87 24.73
N ASP A 151 -3.81 -61.26 25.21
CA ASP A 151 -4.90 -61.96 25.88
C ASP A 151 -5.58 -62.99 24.97
N ILE A 152 -5.79 -62.67 23.69
CA ILE A 152 -6.32 -63.61 22.69
C ILE A 152 -5.39 -64.81 22.49
N LYS A 153 -4.07 -64.60 22.49
CA LYS A 153 -3.07 -65.65 22.19
C LYS A 153 -2.78 -66.56 23.37
N ASN A 154 -2.79 -66.03 24.60
CA ASN A 154 -2.29 -66.74 25.79
C ASN A 154 -3.39 -67.46 26.60
N LYS A 155 -4.66 -67.14 26.41
CA LYS A 155 -5.77 -67.78 27.13
C LYS A 155 -6.46 -68.80 26.23
N SER A 156 -6.73 -70.00 26.76
CA SER A 156 -7.69 -70.93 26.15
C SER A 156 -9.08 -70.30 26.31
N LEU A 157 -9.52 -69.60 25.26
CA LEU A 157 -10.74 -68.80 25.27
C LEU A 157 -11.87 -69.56 24.56
N ASP A 158 -13.06 -69.50 25.13
CA ASP A 158 -14.27 -69.92 24.43
C ASP A 158 -14.65 -68.93 23.32
N ALA A 159 -15.55 -69.35 22.43
CA ALA A 159 -15.95 -68.54 21.28
C ALA A 159 -16.58 -67.19 21.67
N ALA A 160 -17.22 -67.12 22.86
CA ALA A 160 -17.84 -65.90 23.37
C ALA A 160 -16.80 -64.89 23.86
N ALA A 161 -15.79 -65.33 24.61
CA ALA A 161 -14.72 -64.47 25.11
C ALA A 161 -13.81 -63.96 23.98
N LYS A 162 -13.58 -64.77 22.94
CA LYS A 162 -12.86 -64.32 21.74
C LYS A 162 -13.61 -63.20 21.01
N LYS A 163 -14.93 -63.35 20.84
CA LYS A 163 -15.79 -62.33 20.21
C LYS A 163 -15.85 -61.02 21.01
N ASP A 164 -15.83 -61.08 22.34
CA ASP A 164 -15.77 -59.88 23.19
C ASP A 164 -14.44 -59.11 23.06
N LEU A 165 -13.32 -59.83 22.95
CA LEU A 165 -11.99 -59.22 22.73
C LEU A 165 -11.85 -58.61 21.32
N GLU A 166 -12.42 -59.26 20.29
CA GLU A 166 -12.50 -58.70 18.93
C GLU A 166 -13.36 -57.41 18.91
N LYS A 167 -14.45 -57.37 19.67
CA LYS A 167 -15.25 -56.15 19.84
C LYS A 167 -14.44 -55.03 20.51
N LYS A 168 -13.67 -55.33 21.56
CA LYS A 168 -12.78 -54.36 22.21
C LYS A 168 -11.72 -53.78 21.27
N LEU A 169 -11.14 -54.59 20.39
CA LEU A 169 -10.24 -54.10 19.33
C LEU A 169 -10.93 -53.09 18.41
N SER A 170 -12.17 -53.38 18.00
CA SER A 170 -12.95 -52.44 17.18
C SER A 170 -13.28 -51.14 17.92
N GLU A 171 -13.61 -51.21 19.21
CA GLU A 171 -13.89 -50.05 20.07
C GLU A 171 -12.64 -49.17 20.25
N ILE A 172 -11.47 -49.77 20.47
CA ILE A 172 -10.18 -49.05 20.55
C ILE A 172 -9.93 -48.28 19.25
N SER A 173 -10.15 -48.91 18.09
CA SER A 173 -9.96 -48.26 16.79
C SER A 173 -10.92 -47.08 16.59
N ILE A 174 -12.19 -47.24 16.97
CA ILE A 174 -13.20 -46.17 16.87
C ILE A 174 -12.84 -45.00 17.79
N VAL A 175 -12.46 -45.27 19.05
CA VAL A 175 -12.04 -44.23 20.01
C VAL A 175 -10.82 -43.48 19.52
N TYR A 176 -9.83 -44.18 18.95
CA TYR A 176 -8.66 -43.56 18.35
C TYR A 176 -9.03 -42.64 17.18
N GLN A 177 -9.82 -43.12 16.22
CA GLN A 177 -10.27 -42.33 15.07
C GLN A 177 -11.01 -41.06 15.50
N ASN A 178 -11.96 -41.19 16.45
CA ASN A 178 -12.69 -40.06 16.99
C ASN A 178 -11.76 -39.04 17.67
N SER A 179 -10.79 -39.52 18.45
CA SER A 179 -9.82 -38.66 19.14
C SER A 179 -8.92 -37.91 18.14
N THR A 180 -8.48 -38.58 17.08
CA THR A 180 -7.66 -37.96 16.02
C THR A 180 -8.45 -36.93 15.22
N GLU A 181 -9.73 -37.19 14.94
CA GLU A 181 -10.60 -36.25 14.22
C GLU A 181 -10.89 -35.00 15.05
N LEU A 182 -11.14 -35.16 16.36
CA LEU A 182 -11.30 -34.03 17.28
C LEU A 182 -10.03 -33.19 17.38
N LEU A 183 -8.86 -33.84 17.42
CA LEU A 183 -7.57 -33.15 17.42
C LEU A 183 -7.37 -32.33 16.14
N LYS A 184 -7.65 -32.92 14.97
CA LYS A 184 -7.57 -32.24 13.68
C LYS A 184 -8.50 -31.02 13.62
N LYS A 185 -9.76 -31.19 14.00
CA LYS A 185 -10.74 -30.08 14.05
C LYS A 185 -10.33 -28.97 15.02
N SER A 186 -9.75 -29.34 16.17
CA SER A 186 -9.22 -28.37 17.14
C SER A 186 -8.09 -27.53 16.51
N LEU A 187 -7.13 -28.18 15.84
CA LEU A 187 -6.04 -27.50 15.16
C LEU A 187 -6.54 -26.60 14.01
N GLU A 188 -7.44 -27.10 13.17
CA GLU A 188 -8.04 -26.33 12.08
C GLU A 188 -8.73 -25.05 12.61
N LYS A 189 -9.53 -25.19 13.67
CA LYS A 189 -10.21 -24.04 14.29
C LYS A 189 -9.22 -23.04 14.88
N HIS A 190 -8.17 -23.52 15.55
CA HIS A 190 -7.12 -22.66 16.09
C HIS A 190 -6.40 -21.89 14.98
N LEU A 191 -5.97 -22.58 13.92
CA LEU A 191 -5.29 -21.96 12.78
C LEU A 191 -6.19 -20.93 12.10
N GLN A 192 -7.46 -21.25 11.82
CA GLN A 192 -8.41 -20.32 11.20
C GLN A 192 -8.66 -19.07 12.04
N ALA A 193 -8.74 -19.20 13.38
CA ALA A 193 -8.89 -18.07 14.28
C ALA A 193 -7.61 -17.20 14.34
N SER A 194 -6.45 -17.81 14.11
CA SER A 194 -5.14 -17.17 14.21
C SER A 194 -4.62 -16.58 12.90
N ILE A 195 -5.32 -16.73 11.76
CA ILE A 195 -4.95 -16.06 10.50
C ILE A 195 -5.07 -14.54 10.72
N PRO A 196 -3.96 -13.78 10.73
CA PRO A 196 -4.02 -12.35 10.96
C PRO A 196 -4.70 -11.68 9.77
N ARG A 197 -5.66 -10.79 10.03
CA ARG A 197 -6.12 -9.85 9.02
C ARG A 197 -5.00 -8.85 8.77
N ILE A 198 -4.61 -8.68 7.51
CA ILE A 198 -3.66 -7.64 7.11
C ILE A 198 -4.42 -6.31 7.19
N ASP A 199 -4.39 -5.66 8.36
CA ASP A 199 -5.07 -4.37 8.58
C ASP A 199 -4.11 -3.18 8.37
N ILE A 200 -3.03 -3.39 7.61
CA ILE A 200 -1.90 -2.46 7.47
C ILE A 200 -1.85 -1.89 6.04
N PHE A 201 -3.01 -1.46 5.53
CA PHE A 201 -3.07 -0.80 4.24
C PHE A 201 -2.87 0.71 4.40
N PRO A 202 -2.29 1.39 3.38
CA PRO A 202 -2.30 2.83 3.33
C PRO A 202 -3.74 3.36 3.43
N VAL A 203 -3.97 4.32 4.32
CA VAL A 203 -5.31 4.91 4.50
C VAL A 203 -5.36 6.20 3.69
N LEU A 204 -6.39 6.34 2.85
CA LEU A 204 -6.67 7.60 2.16
C LEU A 204 -7.38 8.55 3.14
N LEU A 205 -6.68 9.63 3.50
CA LEU A 205 -7.13 10.62 4.47
C LEU A 205 -7.15 12.02 3.86
N THR A 206 -7.83 12.93 4.54
CA THR A 206 -7.82 14.36 4.20
C THR A 206 -6.94 15.11 5.20
N ILE A 207 -6.02 15.95 4.72
CA ILE A 207 -5.25 16.85 5.58
C ILE A 207 -5.84 18.26 5.47
N SER A 208 -6.13 18.90 6.61
CA SER A 208 -6.63 20.26 6.69
C SER A 208 -5.67 21.15 7.49
N ILE A 209 -5.47 22.36 6.99
CA ILE A 209 -4.69 23.43 7.62
C ILE A 209 -5.64 24.63 7.78
N PRO A 210 -6.42 24.68 8.86
CA PRO A 210 -7.48 25.68 9.02
C PRO A 210 -6.96 27.12 9.01
N THR A 211 -5.80 27.36 9.62
CA THR A 211 -5.16 28.68 9.72
C THR A 211 -4.81 29.29 8.36
N LYS A 212 -4.59 28.43 7.35
CA LYS A 212 -4.33 28.83 5.96
C LYS A 212 -5.47 28.52 5.00
N LYS A 213 -6.59 28.01 5.52
CA LYS A 213 -7.76 27.56 4.73
C LYS A 213 -7.38 26.59 3.60
N GLN A 214 -6.37 25.75 3.84
CA GLN A 214 -5.90 24.78 2.87
C GLN A 214 -6.37 23.38 3.25
N THR A 215 -6.80 22.61 2.25
CA THR A 215 -7.19 21.20 2.41
C THR A 215 -6.55 20.38 1.30
N PHE A 216 -6.14 19.16 1.64
CA PHE A 216 -5.52 18.19 0.76
C PHE A 216 -6.27 16.87 0.90
N GLU A 217 -7.03 16.49 -0.12
CA GLU A 217 -7.83 15.26 -0.12
C GLU A 217 -7.03 14.08 -0.68
N ASN A 218 -7.51 12.85 -0.40
CA ASN A 218 -6.96 11.60 -0.91
C ASN A 218 -5.45 11.45 -0.68
N VAL A 219 -5.00 11.81 0.52
CA VAL A 219 -3.62 11.64 0.95
C VAL A 219 -3.41 10.21 1.40
N GLU A 220 -2.57 9.47 0.69
CA GLU A 220 -2.14 8.14 1.09
C GLU A 220 -1.16 8.25 2.27
N VAL A 221 -1.60 7.81 3.45
CA VAL A 221 -0.78 7.79 4.67
C VAL A 221 -0.34 6.37 4.96
N LEU A 222 0.96 6.13 4.97
CA LEU A 222 1.53 4.81 5.26
C LEU A 222 1.48 4.49 6.75
N HIS A 223 1.39 3.19 7.07
CA HIS A 223 1.19 2.70 8.43
C HIS A 223 2.28 3.08 9.45
N HIS A 224 3.50 3.35 8.96
CA HIS A 224 4.66 3.72 9.76
C HIS A 224 4.83 5.24 9.88
N TRP A 225 4.03 6.03 9.15
CA TRP A 225 4.17 7.48 9.16
C TRP A 225 3.81 8.06 10.51
N THR A 226 4.69 8.93 10.95
CA THR A 226 4.62 9.66 12.21
C THR A 226 4.04 11.06 11.98
N GLY A 227 3.84 11.82 13.06
CA GLY A 227 3.46 13.23 12.94
C GLY A 227 4.48 14.06 12.15
N SER A 228 5.77 13.69 12.25
CA SER A 228 6.85 14.34 11.52
C SER A 228 6.73 14.13 10.01
N ASP A 229 6.37 12.93 9.57
CA ASP A 229 6.20 12.61 8.15
C ASP A 229 5.04 13.37 7.53
N ILE A 230 3.93 13.49 8.26
CA ILE A 230 2.78 14.31 7.86
C ILE A 230 3.18 15.79 7.73
N LYS A 231 3.94 16.34 8.69
CA LYS A 231 4.43 17.72 8.63
C LYS A 231 5.35 17.94 7.42
N ASN A 232 6.22 16.98 7.11
CA ASN A 232 7.08 17.03 5.94
C ASN A 232 6.26 17.01 4.64
N LEU A 233 5.23 16.16 4.54
CA LEU A 233 4.32 16.14 3.40
C LEU A 233 3.58 17.48 3.25
N ILE A 234 3.07 18.03 4.36
CA ILE A 234 2.43 19.35 4.38
C ILE A 234 3.39 20.41 3.84
N LYS A 235 4.64 20.43 4.32
CA LYS A 235 5.67 21.37 3.84
C LYS A 235 5.89 21.25 2.34
N GLN A 236 6.01 20.03 1.83
CA GLN A 236 6.18 19.77 0.40
C GLN A 236 5.00 20.27 -0.43
N ARG A 237 3.75 20.01 0.00
CA ARG A 237 2.55 20.47 -0.71
C ARG A 237 2.37 21.99 -0.64
N MET A 238 2.74 22.61 0.49
CA MET A 238 2.67 24.05 0.68
C MET A 238 3.74 24.81 -0.10
N GLU A 239 4.84 24.18 -0.51
CA GLU A 239 5.91 24.84 -1.29
C GLU A 239 5.39 25.44 -2.62
N LEU A 240 4.39 24.80 -3.24
CA LEU A 240 3.77 25.28 -4.48
C LEU A 240 2.67 26.34 -4.25
N ILE A 241 2.24 26.54 -3.00
CA ILE A 241 1.09 27.38 -2.64
C ILE A 241 1.56 28.60 -1.84
N ASP A 242 2.10 28.36 -0.65
CA ASP A 242 2.64 29.37 0.26
C ASP A 242 3.69 28.70 1.18
N PRO A 243 4.98 28.74 0.79
CA PRO A 243 6.04 28.00 1.48
C PRO A 243 6.06 28.23 2.98
N ILE A 244 6.09 27.14 3.76
CA ILE A 244 6.19 27.19 5.22
C ILE A 244 7.63 27.53 5.61
N VAL A 245 7.80 28.58 6.41
CA VAL A 245 9.12 29.00 6.92
C VAL A 245 9.61 28.03 7.99
N GLU A 246 8.77 27.74 8.99
CA GLU A 246 9.10 26.87 10.11
C GLU A 246 7.84 26.31 10.78
N PHE A 247 7.92 25.08 11.30
CA PHE A 247 6.93 24.54 12.24
C PHE A 247 7.34 24.88 13.68
N GLN A 248 6.43 25.48 14.42
CA GLN A 248 6.56 25.77 15.84
C GLN A 248 6.20 24.55 16.69
N LYS A 249 6.65 24.53 17.96
CA LYS A 249 6.26 23.49 18.94
C LYS A 249 4.75 23.43 19.21
N SER A 250 4.05 24.55 19.02
CA SER A 250 2.59 24.63 19.11
C SER A 250 1.88 23.96 17.93
N ASN A 251 2.59 23.67 16.83
CA ASN A 251 2.01 22.95 15.71
C ASN A 251 1.89 21.47 16.05
N VAL A 252 0.68 21.01 16.27
CA VAL A 252 0.37 19.62 16.64
C VAL A 252 -0.65 19.05 15.67
N ILE A 253 -0.58 17.75 15.45
CA ILE A 253 -1.52 17.05 14.59
C ILE A 253 -2.73 16.61 15.41
N GLY A 254 -3.91 16.77 14.84
CA GLY A 254 -5.13 16.18 15.37
C GLY A 254 -5.79 15.24 14.36
N LEU A 255 -6.48 14.23 14.87
CA LEU A 255 -7.32 13.34 14.07
C LEU A 255 -8.79 13.64 14.39
N ALA A 256 -9.53 14.15 13.41
CA ALA A 256 -10.95 14.43 13.52
C ALA A 256 -11.77 13.36 12.79
N PRO A 257 -12.74 12.72 13.46
CA PRO A 257 -13.59 11.71 12.83
C PRO A 257 -14.53 12.34 11.81
N PHE A 258 -14.83 11.60 10.73
CA PHE A 258 -15.68 12.07 9.63
C PHE A 258 -17.09 12.49 10.09
N MET A 259 -17.69 11.75 11.04
CA MET A 259 -19.07 11.96 11.50
C MET A 259 -19.23 12.99 12.63
N GLY A 260 -18.29 13.94 12.77
CA GLY A 260 -18.42 15.04 13.73
C GLY A 260 -18.23 14.58 15.18
N GLY A 261 -16.99 14.68 15.66
CA GLY A 261 -16.61 14.40 17.05
C GLY A 261 -15.40 15.24 17.46
N ALA A 262 -15.06 15.23 18.76
CA ALA A 262 -13.91 15.97 19.26
C ALA A 262 -12.60 15.43 18.63
N PRO A 263 -11.76 16.29 18.02
CA PRO A 263 -10.50 15.88 17.44
C PRO A 263 -9.54 15.35 18.52
N ARG A 264 -8.88 14.23 18.25
CA ARG A 264 -7.83 13.70 19.11
C ARG A 264 -6.51 14.37 18.76
N VAL A 265 -5.98 15.19 19.67
CA VAL A 265 -4.70 15.88 19.50
C VAL A 265 -3.54 14.94 19.85
N ILE A 266 -2.51 14.94 19.01
CA ILE A 266 -1.32 14.11 19.11
C ILE A 266 -0.14 15.04 19.38
N HIS A 267 0.46 14.89 20.56
CA HIS A 267 1.55 15.74 21.03
C HIS A 267 2.94 15.16 20.75
N ASP A 268 3.02 13.86 20.47
CA ASP A 268 4.26 13.17 20.14
C ASP A 268 4.30 12.87 18.63
N ASP A 269 5.11 13.62 17.92
CA ASP A 269 5.29 13.48 16.47
C ASP A 269 6.14 12.27 16.07
N SER A 270 6.65 11.47 17.01
CA SER A 270 7.45 10.27 16.74
C SER A 270 6.61 8.99 16.67
N VAL A 271 5.34 9.06 17.10
CA VAL A 271 4.46 7.90 17.16
C VAL A 271 3.82 7.65 15.79
N PRO A 272 3.87 6.41 15.27
CA PRO A 272 3.19 6.05 14.02
C PRO A 272 1.67 6.23 14.12
N LEU A 273 1.11 7.10 13.29
CA LEU A 273 -0.27 7.57 13.42
C LEU A 273 -1.29 6.47 13.12
N VAL A 274 -1.13 5.77 12.00
CA VAL A 274 -2.11 4.79 11.51
C VAL A 274 -2.08 3.52 12.36
N SER A 275 -0.91 3.00 12.68
CA SER A 275 -0.79 1.77 13.50
C SER A 275 -1.18 1.99 14.96
N THR A 276 -0.94 3.18 15.52
CA THR A 276 -1.30 3.48 16.92
C THR A 276 -2.77 3.86 17.07
N TYR A 277 -3.29 4.70 16.18
CA TYR A 277 -4.62 5.30 16.36
C TYR A 277 -5.70 4.74 15.44
N ARG A 278 -5.34 3.93 14.43
CA ARG A 278 -6.25 3.26 13.49
C ARG A 278 -7.37 4.17 12.98
N PRO A 279 -7.05 5.27 12.29
CA PRO A 279 -8.05 6.19 11.78
C PRO A 279 -8.94 5.51 10.73
N ASP A 280 -10.25 5.67 10.84
CA ASP A 280 -11.20 5.18 9.84
C ASP A 280 -11.06 5.95 8.52
N PRO A 281 -11.39 5.35 7.37
CA PRO A 281 -11.50 6.06 6.10
C PRO A 281 -12.39 7.30 6.24
N GLY A 282 -11.92 8.44 5.70
CA GLY A 282 -12.60 9.73 5.84
C GLY A 282 -12.22 10.53 7.09
N THR A 283 -11.38 9.99 7.98
CA THR A 283 -10.76 10.79 9.06
C THR A 283 -9.99 11.98 8.48
N VAL A 284 -10.12 13.13 9.11
CA VAL A 284 -9.42 14.36 8.73
C VAL A 284 -8.25 14.60 9.67
N ILE A 285 -7.04 14.64 9.13
CA ILE A 285 -5.83 15.08 9.81
C ILE A 285 -5.87 16.62 9.84
N ILE A 286 -5.86 17.22 11.03
CA ILE A 286 -5.89 18.67 11.21
C ILE A 286 -4.53 19.11 11.75
N LEU A 287 -3.89 20.08 11.09
CA LEU A 287 -2.72 20.75 11.65
C LEU A 287 -3.16 21.96 12.49
N TYR A 288 -2.98 21.86 13.80
CA TYR A 288 -3.24 22.95 14.74
C TYR A 288 -2.02 23.89 14.86
N GLY A 289 -2.26 25.05 15.47
CA GLY A 289 -1.25 26.08 15.72
C GLY A 289 -1.06 27.04 14.53
N GLU A 290 -0.56 28.23 14.82
CA GLU A 290 -0.24 29.21 13.79
C GLU A 290 0.92 28.74 12.92
N LEU A 291 0.78 28.93 11.61
CA LEU A 291 1.80 28.59 10.61
C LEU A 291 2.36 29.87 10.02
N LYS A 292 3.68 30.04 10.17
CA LYS A 292 4.42 31.12 9.52
C LYS A 292 4.82 30.67 8.13
N CYS A 293 4.15 31.21 7.12
CA CYS A 293 4.48 31.03 5.73
C CYS A 293 5.16 32.28 5.16
N LYS A 294 5.71 32.15 3.95
CA LYS A 294 6.39 33.24 3.26
C LYS A 294 5.48 34.45 3.03
N SER A 295 4.18 34.24 2.79
CA SER A 295 3.20 35.32 2.64
C SER A 295 2.99 36.15 3.91
N ASP A 296 3.31 35.61 5.09
CA ASP A 296 3.20 36.31 6.38
C ASP A 296 4.43 37.17 6.68
N ALA A 297 5.49 37.06 5.88
CA ALA A 297 6.63 37.95 5.99
C ALA A 297 6.17 39.40 5.78
N PRO A 298 6.70 40.37 6.55
CA PRO A 298 6.31 41.76 6.41
C PRO A 298 6.56 42.21 4.96
N LYS A 299 5.48 42.56 4.25
CA LYS A 299 5.57 43.04 2.87
C LYS A 299 6.42 44.30 2.85
N GLN A 300 7.41 44.36 1.96
CA GLN A 300 8.22 45.55 1.74
C GLN A 300 7.85 46.19 0.41
N CYS A 301 7.93 47.52 0.34
CA CYS A 301 7.77 48.23 -0.92
C CYS A 301 8.87 47.79 -1.89
N PHE A 302 8.54 47.53 -3.16
CA PHE A 302 9.53 47.15 -4.18
C PHE A 302 10.69 48.14 -4.27
N LYS A 303 10.42 49.42 -4.00
CA LYS A 303 11.44 50.47 -3.95
C LYS A 303 12.56 50.18 -2.95
N GLU A 304 12.24 49.57 -1.81
CA GLU A 304 13.18 49.24 -0.73
C GLU A 304 13.91 47.92 -0.99
N THR A 305 13.29 47.00 -1.73
CA THR A 305 13.86 45.67 -2.04
C THR A 305 14.61 45.62 -3.38
N PHE A 306 14.62 46.70 -4.15
CA PHE A 306 15.24 46.76 -5.47
C PHE A 306 16.77 46.58 -5.39
N GLN A 307 17.30 45.63 -6.16
CA GLN A 307 18.74 45.39 -6.30
C GLN A 307 19.17 45.67 -7.73
N LYS A 308 20.06 46.66 -7.92
CA LYS A 308 20.52 47.10 -9.24
C LYS A 308 21.25 46.00 -10.01
N ASP A 309 21.97 45.13 -9.31
CA ASP A 309 22.79 44.06 -9.91
C ASP A 309 21.98 42.81 -10.27
N LYS A 310 20.71 42.72 -9.85
CA LYS A 310 19.83 41.57 -10.10
C LYS A 310 18.37 42.03 -10.28
N PRO A 311 18.02 42.70 -11.40
CA PRO A 311 16.68 43.23 -11.61
C PRO A 311 15.66 42.09 -11.78
N THR A 312 14.68 42.02 -10.88
CA THR A 312 13.59 41.05 -10.92
C THR A 312 12.39 41.60 -11.69
N PRO A 313 11.77 40.83 -12.60
CA PRO A 313 10.52 41.24 -13.23
C PRO A 313 9.46 41.56 -12.17
N THR A 314 8.73 42.65 -12.38
CA THR A 314 7.78 43.21 -11.40
C THR A 314 6.56 43.75 -12.12
N ASP A 315 5.39 43.50 -11.54
CA ASP A 315 4.12 44.06 -11.99
C ASP A 315 3.85 45.40 -11.32
N TYR A 316 3.41 46.37 -12.13
CA TYR A 316 2.97 47.70 -11.71
C TYR A 316 1.49 47.89 -12.00
N TYR A 317 0.86 48.68 -11.14
CA TYR A 317 -0.58 48.91 -11.20
C TYR A 317 -0.92 50.39 -11.05
N THR A 318 -2.15 50.69 -11.44
CA THR A 318 -2.80 51.99 -11.30
C THR A 318 -3.92 51.88 -10.28
N CYS A 319 -3.91 52.76 -9.28
CA CYS A 319 -5.04 52.95 -8.38
C CYS A 319 -5.90 54.12 -8.88
N LYS A 320 -7.12 53.82 -9.34
CA LYS A 320 -8.07 54.83 -9.84
C LYS A 320 -8.63 55.68 -8.71
N THR A 321 -8.83 55.10 -7.52
CA THR A 321 -9.32 55.81 -6.33
C THR A 321 -8.34 56.90 -5.86
N CYS A 322 -7.04 56.61 -5.87
CA CYS A 322 -6.00 57.57 -5.48
C CYS A 322 -5.43 58.37 -6.65
N ASN A 323 -5.79 58.02 -7.89
CA ASN A 323 -5.20 58.54 -9.12
C ASN A 323 -3.66 58.44 -9.16
N ILE A 324 -3.11 57.26 -8.83
CA ILE A 324 -1.66 56.99 -8.80
C ILE A 324 -1.32 55.80 -9.71
N ASN A 325 -0.35 55.99 -10.60
CA ASN A 325 0.27 54.94 -11.42
C ASN A 325 1.59 54.44 -10.80
N TRP A 326 2.17 53.36 -11.34
CA TRP A 326 3.45 52.81 -10.86
C TRP A 326 3.44 52.35 -9.39
N LEU A 327 2.39 51.62 -9.01
CA LEU A 327 2.29 50.99 -7.69
C LEU A 327 2.79 49.53 -7.78
N CYS A 328 3.70 49.13 -6.90
CA CYS A 328 4.10 47.73 -6.80
C CYS A 328 3.03 46.88 -6.09
N GLN A 329 3.02 45.57 -6.35
CA GLN A 329 2.06 44.63 -5.73
C GLN A 329 1.95 44.80 -4.21
N SER A 330 3.07 44.85 -3.48
CA SER A 330 3.07 45.00 -2.02
C SER A 330 2.29 46.23 -1.54
N CYS A 331 2.44 47.37 -2.23
CA CYS A 331 1.76 48.60 -1.83
C CYS A 331 0.26 48.56 -2.12
N ILE A 332 -0.18 47.80 -3.12
CA ILE A 332 -1.60 47.61 -3.39
C ILE A 332 -2.24 46.81 -2.27
N ASP A 333 -1.61 45.71 -1.89
CA ASP A 333 -2.14 44.79 -0.89
C ASP A 333 -2.23 45.42 0.50
N VAL A 334 -1.39 46.42 0.79
CA VAL A 334 -1.29 47.04 2.12
C VAL A 334 -1.84 48.47 2.12
N CYS A 335 -1.30 49.36 1.29
CA CYS A 335 -1.63 50.79 1.32
C CYS A 335 -2.88 51.15 0.50
N HIS A 336 -3.22 50.35 -0.53
CA HIS A 336 -4.39 50.57 -1.39
C HIS A 336 -5.41 49.43 -1.30
N LYS A 337 -5.45 48.72 -0.16
CA LYS A 337 -6.38 47.63 0.08
C LYS A 337 -7.82 48.14 0.02
N GLY A 338 -8.62 47.57 -0.88
CA GLY A 338 -10.03 47.96 -1.08
C GLY A 338 -10.24 49.12 -2.07
N HIS A 339 -9.18 49.64 -2.69
CA HIS A 339 -9.32 50.62 -3.77
C HIS A 339 -9.56 49.96 -5.13
N THR A 340 -10.11 50.73 -6.07
CA THR A 340 -10.22 50.30 -7.47
C THR A 340 -8.85 50.36 -8.14
N VAL A 341 -8.26 49.19 -8.38
CA VAL A 341 -6.94 49.04 -9.02
C VAL A 341 -7.06 48.32 -10.36
N SER A 342 -6.17 48.66 -11.29
CA SER A 342 -6.02 47.97 -12.58
C SER A 342 -4.55 47.77 -12.91
N SER A 343 -4.24 46.71 -13.65
CA SER A 343 -2.90 46.48 -14.19
C SER A 343 -2.43 47.69 -15.01
N PHE A 344 -1.17 48.09 -14.82
CA PHE A 344 -0.52 49.18 -15.56
C PHE A 344 0.59 48.64 -16.45
N LEU A 345 1.50 47.83 -15.90
CA LEU A 345 2.56 47.13 -16.63
C LEU A 345 2.76 45.75 -15.99
N THR A 346 2.78 44.69 -16.79
CA THR A 346 3.06 43.32 -16.33
C THR A 346 4.42 42.84 -16.79
N ASN A 347 5.09 42.05 -15.97
CA ASN A 347 6.39 41.44 -16.22
C ASN A 347 7.48 42.46 -16.65
N HIS A 348 7.41 43.69 -16.11
CA HIS A 348 8.36 44.75 -16.45
C HIS A 348 9.65 44.56 -15.66
N VAL A 349 10.80 44.73 -16.31
CA VAL A 349 12.11 44.69 -15.66
C VAL A 349 12.58 46.12 -15.41
N PRO A 350 12.36 46.68 -14.20
CA PRO A 350 12.71 48.06 -13.92
C PRO A 350 14.23 48.22 -13.80
N ASN A 351 14.76 49.30 -14.34
CA ASN A 351 16.18 49.67 -14.23
C ASN A 351 16.48 50.61 -13.04
N TYR A 352 15.47 51.00 -12.27
CA TYR A 352 15.60 51.75 -11.01
C TYR A 352 14.49 51.39 -10.02
N ALA A 353 14.69 51.72 -8.75
CA ALA A 353 13.70 51.55 -7.68
C ALA A 353 12.47 52.46 -7.89
N CYS A 354 11.43 51.96 -8.56
CA CYS A 354 10.17 52.68 -8.73
C CYS A 354 9.03 52.08 -7.91
N CYS A 355 8.40 52.91 -7.08
CA CYS A 355 7.04 52.72 -6.60
C CYS A 355 6.53 54.09 -6.16
N TYR A 356 5.43 54.56 -6.73
CA TYR A 356 4.95 55.92 -6.49
C TYR A 356 4.16 56.03 -5.17
N CYS A 357 3.73 54.91 -4.60
CA CYS A 357 3.21 54.88 -3.23
C CYS A 357 4.24 55.45 -2.24
N ALA A 358 5.52 55.11 -2.39
CA ALA A 358 6.58 55.61 -1.51
C ALA A 358 6.90 57.12 -1.68
N ARG A 359 6.34 57.77 -2.73
CA ARG A 359 6.47 59.21 -2.98
C ARG A 359 5.36 60.00 -2.30
N THR A 360 4.19 59.41 -2.10
CA THR A 360 3.15 59.98 -1.25
C THR A 360 3.56 59.70 0.20
N LYS A 361 3.62 60.70 1.08
CA LYS A 361 4.22 60.59 2.43
C LYS A 361 3.53 59.58 3.39
N ASN A 362 2.55 58.81 2.91
CA ASN A 362 1.66 57.93 3.68
C ASN A 362 1.87 56.44 3.38
N CYS A 363 2.97 56.04 2.75
CA CYS A 363 3.24 54.63 2.48
C CYS A 363 3.57 53.88 3.79
N ALA A 364 2.68 52.98 4.21
CA ALA A 364 2.86 52.14 5.40
C ALA A 364 3.99 51.09 5.26
N LEU A 365 4.52 50.90 4.06
CA LEU A 365 5.59 49.94 3.76
C LEU A 365 6.97 50.57 3.56
N LYS A 366 7.07 51.89 3.75
CA LYS A 366 8.34 52.61 3.74
C LYS A 366 8.94 52.50 5.14
N LYS A 367 10.11 51.87 5.25
CA LYS A 367 10.89 51.89 6.49
C LYS A 367 11.67 53.19 6.61
#